data_AF-A0A7N2L3M9-F1
#
_entry.id   AF-A0A7N2L3M9-F1
#
_cell.length_a   1.000
_cell.length_b   1.000
_cell.length_c   1.000
_cell.angle_alpha   90.00
_cell.angle_beta   90.00
_cell.angle_gamma   90.00
#
_symmetry.space_group_name_H-M   'P 1'
#
loop_
_entity.id
_entity.type
_entity.pdbx_description
1 polymer ?
#
loop_
_entity_poly.entity_id
_entity_poly.type
_entity_poly.pdbx_seq_one_letter_code
_entity_poly.pdbx_strand_id
1 'polypeptide(L)'
;MGSEADQDYQSQREQAHQQQQSHDKKYKLKMLLLVIITNLLTIYIFTAPFYFNLSVYSCTSLLHDLNSTKSQLAASHSLIAKLHQKLSSTNLLSQALLIELIRQHDELSSTNLVHESIKLCYDIDSSIHIPDELMLAIGNHKLPLGFSTHMGSDEATPPDTSIIWDPYTCKSYRCLIERKNAPGYFNCKDCFDLKGRETSQWLFDNGGLDYGIDHVLNTKPHRTIHIGLDIGGGTATFAAKMREQNVTIITSTLNLDGPFNSFIASRGLILVQVSASQRLPFF
;
A
#
# COMPACT_ATOMS: atom_id res chain seq x y z
N MET A 1 -57.72 -28.49 -25.23
CA MET A 1 -57.31 -28.93 -23.87
C MET A 1 -55.89 -28.43 -23.66
N GLY A 2 -55.70 -27.33 -22.93
CA GLY A 2 -54.37 -26.70 -22.80
C GLY A 2 -54.30 -25.39 -22.01
N SER A 3 -55.41 -24.90 -21.44
CA SER A 3 -55.43 -23.60 -20.74
C SER A 3 -55.26 -23.70 -19.21
N GLU A 4 -55.42 -24.88 -18.63
CA GLU A 4 -55.50 -25.07 -17.17
C GLU A 4 -54.11 -25.27 -16.55
N ALA A 5 -53.20 -25.93 -17.28
CA ALA A 5 -51.82 -26.17 -16.85
C ALA A 5 -50.96 -24.89 -16.85
N ASP A 6 -51.19 -23.97 -17.79
CA ASP A 6 -50.46 -22.70 -17.85
C ASP A 6 -50.89 -21.71 -16.74
N GLN A 7 -52.17 -21.73 -16.35
CA GLN A 7 -52.67 -20.92 -15.23
C GLN A 7 -52.13 -21.42 -13.89
N ASP A 8 -52.04 -22.73 -13.71
CA ASP A 8 -51.51 -23.32 -12.48
C ASP A 8 -50.00 -23.07 -12.34
N TYR A 9 -49.26 -23.09 -13.46
CA TYR A 9 -47.83 -22.74 -13.49
C TYR A 9 -47.55 -21.27 -13.15
N GLN A 10 -48.39 -20.34 -13.62
CA GLN A 10 -48.26 -18.91 -13.27
C GLN A 10 -48.60 -18.65 -11.80
N SER A 11 -49.65 -19.28 -11.27
CA SER A 11 -50.05 -19.16 -9.86
C SER A 11 -48.95 -19.66 -8.91
N GLN A 12 -48.33 -20.80 -9.21
CA GLN A 12 -47.22 -21.34 -8.40
C GLN A 12 -45.98 -20.43 -8.40
N ARG A 13 -45.68 -19.77 -9.52
CA ARG A 13 -44.55 -18.83 -9.62
C ARG A 13 -44.78 -17.54 -8.81
N GLU A 14 -46.00 -17.02 -8.81
CA GLU A 14 -46.35 -15.85 -7.99
C GLU A 14 -46.29 -16.16 -6.49
N GLN A 15 -46.75 -17.35 -6.07
CA GLN A 15 -46.65 -17.80 -4.68
C GLN A 15 -45.19 -17.98 -4.22
N ALA A 16 -44.32 -18.54 -5.08
CA ALA A 16 -42.89 -18.69 -4.79
C ALA A 16 -42.18 -17.33 -4.66
N HIS A 17 -42.51 -16.35 -5.53
CA HIS A 17 -41.96 -15.00 -5.42
C HIS A 17 -42.43 -14.27 -4.14
N GLN A 18 -43.69 -14.44 -3.73
CA GLN A 18 -44.20 -13.85 -2.49
C GLN A 18 -43.57 -14.49 -1.23
N GLN A 19 -43.36 -15.81 -1.22
CA GLN A 19 -42.65 -16.50 -0.14
C GLN A 19 -41.19 -16.06 -0.03
N GLN A 20 -40.48 -15.93 -1.16
CA GLN A 20 -39.09 -15.47 -1.20
C GLN A 20 -38.97 -14.02 -0.67
N GLN A 21 -39.90 -13.15 -1.06
CA GLN A 21 -39.91 -11.74 -0.64
C GLN A 21 -40.27 -11.58 0.84
N SER A 22 -41.14 -12.44 1.38
CA SER A 22 -41.44 -12.52 2.82
C SER A 22 -40.22 -12.99 3.62
N HIS A 23 -39.49 -13.99 3.11
CA HIS A 23 -38.29 -14.50 3.75
C HIS A 23 -37.15 -13.46 3.80
N ASP A 24 -36.93 -12.72 2.71
CA ASP A 24 -35.94 -11.63 2.66
C ASP A 24 -36.29 -10.48 3.63
N LYS A 25 -37.58 -10.07 3.69
CA LYS A 25 -38.04 -9.07 4.67
C LYS A 25 -37.83 -9.53 6.11
N LYS A 26 -38.09 -10.82 6.40
CA LYS A 26 -37.88 -11.42 7.73
C LYS A 26 -36.40 -11.45 8.10
N TYR A 27 -35.50 -11.74 7.14
CA TYR A 27 -34.06 -11.76 7.39
C TYR A 27 -33.50 -10.35 7.61
N LYS A 28 -33.93 -9.37 6.80
CA LYS A 28 -33.57 -7.95 6.96
C LYS A 28 -34.02 -7.39 8.31
N LEU A 29 -35.24 -7.72 8.77
CA LEU A 29 -35.72 -7.31 10.09
C LEU A 29 -34.91 -7.95 11.23
N LYS A 30 -34.53 -9.23 11.08
CA LYS A 30 -33.67 -9.92 12.06
C LYS A 30 -32.26 -9.29 12.14
N MET A 31 -31.68 -8.93 11.00
CA MET A 31 -30.38 -8.25 10.96
C MET A 31 -30.46 -6.85 11.58
N LEU A 32 -31.52 -6.09 11.30
CA LEU A 32 -31.76 -4.78 11.93
C LEU A 32 -31.91 -4.91 13.45
N LEU A 33 -32.67 -5.91 13.91
CA LEU A 33 -32.87 -6.17 15.33
C LEU A 33 -31.55 -6.55 16.03
N LEU A 34 -30.74 -7.39 15.39
CA LEU A 34 -29.43 -7.80 15.91
C LEU A 34 -28.53 -6.59 16.12
N VAL A 35 -28.44 -5.69 15.12
CA VAL A 35 -27.62 -4.47 15.19
C VAL A 35 -28.09 -3.54 16.32
N ILE A 36 -29.41 -3.36 16.47
CA ILE A 36 -29.97 -2.54 17.55
C ILE A 36 -29.65 -3.13 18.92
N ILE A 37 -29.81 -4.44 19.10
CA ILE A 37 -29.53 -5.12 20.38
C ILE A 37 -28.04 -5.03 20.72
N THR A 38 -27.14 -5.27 19.76
CA THR A 38 -25.70 -5.17 20.00
C THR A 38 -25.28 -3.75 20.36
N ASN A 39 -25.86 -2.74 19.71
CA ASN A 39 -25.57 -1.33 20.04
C ASN A 39 -26.11 -0.94 21.42
N LEU A 40 -27.31 -1.39 21.80
CA LEU A 40 -27.85 -1.14 23.14
C LEU A 40 -27.05 -1.85 24.24
N LEU A 41 -26.61 -3.09 24.01
CA LEU A 41 -25.73 -3.81 24.93
C LEU A 41 -24.38 -3.10 25.10
N THR A 42 -23.84 -2.59 24.00
CA THR A 42 -22.60 -1.81 24.01
C THR A 42 -22.79 -0.54 24.85
N ILE A 43 -23.83 0.24 24.60
CA ILE A 43 -24.15 1.43 25.39
C ILE A 43 -24.34 1.05 26.87
N TYR A 44 -25.07 -0.02 27.17
CA TYR A 44 -25.25 -0.48 28.55
C TYR A 44 -23.93 -0.81 29.25
N ILE A 45 -23.03 -1.55 28.59
CA ILE A 45 -21.71 -1.87 29.15
C ILE A 45 -20.86 -0.61 29.39
N PHE A 46 -20.91 0.36 28.47
CA PHE A 46 -20.07 1.57 28.55
C PHE A 46 -20.67 2.72 29.36
N THR A 47 -21.98 2.71 29.61
CA THR A 47 -22.67 3.73 30.42
C THR A 47 -23.09 3.23 31.79
N ALA A 48 -23.10 1.91 32.03
CA ALA A 48 -23.34 1.38 33.37
C ALA A 48 -22.21 1.86 34.28
N PRO A 49 -22.50 2.61 35.35
CA PRO A 49 -21.50 2.96 36.33
C PRO A 49 -21.07 1.65 37.00
N PHE A 50 -19.89 1.19 36.62
CA PHE A 50 -19.22 0.09 37.26
C PHE A 50 -18.97 0.47 38.73
N TYR A 51 -19.87 0.09 39.63
CA TYR A 51 -19.59 0.02 41.06
C TYR A 51 -18.68 -1.19 41.32
N PHE A 52 -17.48 -1.19 40.73
CA PHE A 52 -16.41 -2.04 41.21
C PHE A 52 -15.80 -1.35 42.42
N ASN A 53 -16.16 -1.85 43.60
CA ASN A 53 -15.41 -1.60 44.82
C ASN A 53 -14.03 -2.28 44.66
N LEU A 54 -13.14 -1.61 43.95
CA LEU A 54 -11.77 -2.08 43.77
C LEU A 54 -10.99 -1.70 45.01
N SER A 55 -10.85 -2.69 45.89
CA SER A 55 -9.99 -2.66 47.06
C SER A 55 -8.64 -2.03 46.74
N VAL A 56 -8.31 -0.97 47.49
CA VAL A 56 -7.10 -0.15 47.43
C VAL A 56 -5.88 -0.96 47.91
N TYR A 57 -5.50 -1.99 47.16
CA TYR A 57 -4.29 -2.78 47.38
C TYR A 57 -3.60 -3.06 46.04
N SER A 58 -3.30 -2.00 45.27
CA SER A 58 -2.45 -2.10 44.07
C SER A 58 -1.75 -0.77 43.71
N CYS A 59 -1.49 0.09 44.70
CA CYS A 59 -0.81 1.37 44.45
C CYS A 59 0.72 1.28 44.60
N THR A 60 1.26 0.26 45.25
CA THR A 60 2.71 0.15 45.49
C THR A 60 3.47 -0.41 44.28
N SER A 61 2.88 -1.38 43.56
CA SER A 61 3.47 -1.95 42.34
C SER A 61 3.55 -0.92 41.22
N LEU A 62 2.47 -0.19 40.96
CA LEU A 62 2.44 0.86 39.94
C LEU A 62 3.39 2.03 40.23
N LEU A 63 3.52 2.42 41.50
CA LEU A 63 4.43 3.50 41.90
C LEU A 63 5.91 3.06 41.81
N HIS A 64 6.18 1.79 42.11
CA HIS A 64 7.48 1.17 41.86
C HIS A 64 7.80 1.12 40.35
N ASP A 65 6.84 0.71 39.53
CA ASP A 65 7.01 0.67 38.07
C ASP A 65 7.28 2.07 37.52
N LEU A 66 6.53 3.08 37.92
CA LEU A 66 6.77 4.48 37.49
C LEU A 66 8.17 4.99 37.88
N ASN A 67 8.64 4.66 39.09
CA ASN A 67 10.00 5.02 39.52
C ASN A 67 11.06 4.26 38.71
N SER A 68 10.81 2.99 38.38
CA SER A 68 11.66 2.19 37.49
C SER A 68 11.73 2.80 36.09
N THR A 69 10.59 3.16 35.50
CA THR A 69 10.53 3.80 34.17
C THR A 69 11.23 5.16 34.17
N LYS A 70 11.09 5.94 35.25
CA LYS A 70 11.80 7.22 35.41
C LYS A 70 13.32 7.03 35.44
N SER A 71 13.80 5.99 36.13
CA SER A 71 15.23 5.64 36.18
C SER A 71 15.75 5.19 34.81
N GLN A 72 14.99 4.33 34.11
CA GLN A 72 15.32 3.88 32.76
C GLN A 72 15.37 5.03 31.75
N LEU A 73 14.42 5.97 31.86
CA LEU A 73 14.38 7.16 31.02
C LEU A 73 15.63 8.03 31.25
N ALA A 74 16.00 8.26 32.51
CA ALA A 74 17.23 9.01 32.85
C ALA A 74 18.50 8.33 32.30
N ALA A 75 18.58 7.00 32.38
CA ALA A 75 19.70 6.23 31.82
C ALA A 75 19.75 6.34 30.28
N SER A 76 18.60 6.28 29.61
CA SER A 76 18.49 6.45 28.15
C SER A 76 18.94 7.85 27.71
N HIS A 77 18.49 8.91 28.41
CA HIS A 77 18.94 10.28 28.14
C HIS A 77 20.46 10.44 28.30
N SER A 78 21.05 9.80 29.31
CA SER A 78 22.50 9.79 29.51
C SER A 78 23.24 9.09 28.35
N LEU A 79 22.70 7.97 27.87
CA LEU A 79 23.26 7.23 26.73
C LEU A 79 23.17 8.06 25.43
N ILE A 80 22.05 8.74 25.19
CA ILE A 80 21.89 9.64 24.04
C ILE A 80 22.91 10.79 24.09
N ALA A 81 23.08 11.42 25.24
CA ALA A 81 24.09 12.49 25.41
C ALA A 81 25.52 11.98 25.12
N LYS A 82 25.85 10.77 25.61
CA LYS A 82 27.14 10.13 25.37
C LYS A 82 27.36 9.79 23.89
N LEU A 83 26.33 9.32 23.20
CA LEU A 83 26.39 9.04 21.76
C LEU A 83 26.57 10.34 20.95
N HIS A 84 25.83 11.40 21.28
CA HIS A 84 26.02 12.71 20.64
C HIS A 84 27.44 13.24 20.81
N GLN A 85 28.01 13.12 22.01
CA GLN A 85 29.39 13.52 22.26
C GLN A 85 30.37 12.68 21.43
N LYS A 86 30.17 11.36 21.37
CA LYS A 86 31.02 10.46 20.57
C LYS A 86 30.94 10.77 19.08
N LEU A 87 29.73 11.05 18.57
CA LEU A 87 29.52 11.43 17.17
C LEU A 87 30.23 12.76 16.85
N SER A 88 30.06 13.78 17.69
CA SER A 88 30.73 15.08 17.52
C SER A 88 32.24 14.94 17.52
N SER A 89 32.80 14.18 18.46
CA SER A 89 34.25 13.91 18.51
C SER A 89 34.75 13.16 17.27
N THR A 90 33.98 12.19 16.77
CA THR A 90 34.35 11.43 15.56
C THR A 90 34.32 12.32 14.32
N ASN A 91 33.33 13.21 14.21
CA ASN A 91 33.22 14.15 13.11
C ASN A 91 34.41 15.14 13.10
N LEU A 92 34.78 15.68 14.27
CA LEU A 92 35.96 16.54 14.39
C LEU A 92 37.26 15.81 14.01
N LEU A 93 37.41 14.55 14.43
CA LEU A 93 38.57 13.74 14.08
C LEU A 93 38.64 13.48 12.57
N SER A 94 37.49 13.18 11.95
CA SER A 94 37.39 12.99 10.50
C SER A 94 37.73 14.26 9.72
N GLN A 95 37.27 15.43 10.20
CA GLN A 95 37.62 16.72 9.60
C GLN A 95 39.11 17.03 9.74
N ALA A 96 39.71 16.77 10.90
CA ALA A 96 41.15 16.96 11.11
C ALA A 96 41.99 16.05 10.20
N LEU A 97 41.61 14.77 10.06
CA LEU A 97 42.26 13.83 9.14
C LEU A 97 42.12 14.28 7.68
N LEU A 98 40.95 14.78 7.28
CA LEU A 98 40.73 15.30 5.93
C LEU A 98 41.63 16.52 5.64
N ILE A 99 41.74 17.45 6.60
CA ILE A 99 42.65 18.60 6.48
C ILE A 99 44.10 18.14 6.35
N GLU A 100 44.52 17.15 7.12
CA GLU A 100 45.89 16.61 7.08
C GLU A 100 46.19 15.89 5.75
N LEU A 101 45.21 15.14 5.20
CA LEU A 101 45.32 14.52 3.88
C LEU A 101 45.42 15.56 2.75
N ILE A 102 44.62 16.64 2.83
CA ILE A 102 44.71 17.77 1.88
C ILE A 102 46.09 18.43 1.98
N ARG A 103 46.60 18.64 3.22
CA ARG A 103 47.93 19.22 3.45
C ARG A 103 49.05 18.37 2.86
N GLN A 104 48.99 17.04 3.01
CA GLN A 104 49.98 16.15 2.39
C GLN A 104 49.89 16.14 0.85
N HIS A 105 48.70 16.36 0.29
CA HIS A 105 48.52 16.45 -1.16
C HIS A 105 49.09 17.75 -1.74
N ASP A 106 49.04 18.86 -0.99
CA ASP A 106 49.62 20.16 -1.39
C ASP A 106 51.17 20.16 -1.36
N GLU A 107 51.81 19.44 -0.43
CA GLU A 107 53.28 19.29 -0.44
C GLU A 107 53.80 18.50 -1.66
N LEU A 108 52.97 17.64 -2.25
CA LEU A 108 53.30 16.88 -3.47
C LEU A 108 53.01 17.66 -4.77
N SER A 109 52.21 18.73 -4.72
CA SER A 109 51.82 19.55 -5.89
C SER A 109 52.73 20.76 -6.16
N SER A 110 53.83 20.91 -5.42
CA SER A 110 54.83 21.98 -5.67
C SER A 110 55.77 21.73 -6.87
N THR A 111 55.35 20.90 -7.83
CA THR A 111 55.96 20.79 -9.17
C THR A 111 54.85 20.56 -10.20
N ASN A 112 54.17 21.64 -10.60
CA ASN A 112 53.82 21.97 -11.99
C ASN A 112 52.76 23.07 -12.01
N LEU A 113 53.22 24.27 -12.36
CA LEU A 113 52.40 25.45 -12.52
C LEU A 113 51.64 25.42 -13.86
N VAL A 114 50.35 25.70 -13.78
CA VAL A 114 49.50 26.36 -14.79
C VAL A 114 49.03 25.50 -15.97
N HIS A 115 47.85 24.89 -15.83
CA HIS A 115 46.72 25.26 -16.70
C HIS A 115 45.36 24.92 -16.07
N GLU A 116 44.47 25.91 -16.14
CA GLU A 116 43.01 25.78 -16.15
C GLU A 116 42.26 25.38 -14.88
N SER A 117 42.06 26.38 -14.04
CA SER A 117 40.84 26.57 -13.27
C SER A 117 39.61 26.65 -14.19
N ILE A 118 38.54 25.97 -13.78
CA ILE A 118 37.14 26.03 -14.26
C ILE A 118 36.76 24.95 -15.30
N LYS A 119 36.59 23.71 -14.82
CA LYS A 119 35.51 22.84 -15.31
C LYS A 119 34.99 21.95 -14.19
N LEU A 120 34.05 22.49 -13.42
CA LEU A 120 33.26 21.74 -12.42
C LEU A 120 32.22 20.89 -13.16
N CYS A 121 32.51 19.61 -13.43
CA CYS A 121 31.54 18.51 -13.35
C CYS A 121 32.20 17.17 -13.70
N TYR A 122 32.09 16.22 -12.77
CA TYR A 122 32.17 14.77 -12.97
C TYR A 122 33.39 14.24 -13.76
N ASP A 123 34.43 13.85 -13.02
CA ASP A 123 35.20 12.64 -13.33
C ASP A 123 35.94 12.21 -12.05
N ILE A 124 35.35 11.27 -11.30
CA ILE A 124 36.10 10.49 -10.31
C ILE A 124 36.71 9.33 -11.08
N ASP A 125 37.97 9.50 -11.50
CA ASP A 125 38.79 8.41 -12.00
C ASP A 125 39.32 7.57 -10.81
N SER A 126 38.80 6.34 -10.75
CA SER A 126 39.44 5.09 -10.31
C SER A 126 40.48 5.11 -9.17
N SER A 127 40.03 4.88 -7.93
CA SER A 127 40.86 4.19 -6.91
C SER A 127 40.09 3.61 -5.71
N ILE A 128 38.76 3.76 -5.59
CA ILE A 128 38.02 3.13 -4.49
C ILE A 128 37.45 1.81 -4.98
N HIS A 129 38.06 0.69 -4.57
CA HIS A 129 37.52 -0.65 -4.78
C HIS A 129 36.28 -0.84 -3.89
N ILE A 130 35.12 -0.40 -4.41
CA ILE A 130 33.82 -0.65 -3.78
C ILE A 130 33.48 -2.13 -3.98
N PRO A 131 33.20 -2.90 -2.91
CA PRO A 131 32.85 -4.31 -3.05
C PRO A 131 31.59 -4.49 -3.91
N ASP A 132 31.57 -5.54 -4.72
CA ASP A 132 30.53 -5.76 -5.74
C ASP A 132 29.11 -5.73 -5.17
N GLU A 133 28.90 -6.22 -3.95
CA GLU A 133 27.59 -6.16 -3.26
C GLU A 133 27.15 -4.73 -2.92
N LEU A 134 28.11 -3.87 -2.55
CA LEU A 134 27.87 -2.48 -2.24
C LEU A 134 27.67 -1.69 -3.55
N MET A 135 28.38 -2.05 -4.62
CA MET A 135 28.09 -1.53 -5.94
C MET A 135 26.69 -1.96 -6.42
N LEU A 136 26.26 -3.19 -6.08
CA LEU A 136 24.92 -3.75 -6.33
C LEU A 136 23.81 -3.16 -5.45
N ALA A 137 24.15 -2.44 -4.37
CA ALA A 137 23.17 -1.83 -3.46
C ALA A 137 23.03 -0.31 -3.68
N ILE A 138 24.11 0.37 -4.04
CA ILE A 138 24.13 1.83 -4.20
C ILE A 138 24.22 2.29 -5.66
N GLY A 139 24.57 1.40 -6.59
CA GLY A 139 24.58 1.70 -8.01
C GLY A 139 23.20 2.09 -8.55
N ASN A 140 23.17 2.75 -9.71
CA ASN A 140 21.92 3.02 -10.41
C ASN A 140 21.40 1.71 -11.02
N HIS A 141 20.70 0.90 -10.23
CA HIS A 141 20.10 -0.34 -10.70
C HIS A 141 18.88 -0.01 -11.52
N LYS A 142 18.85 -0.45 -12.78
CA LYS A 142 17.57 -0.68 -13.44
C LYS A 142 16.83 -1.73 -12.60
N LEU A 143 15.69 -1.35 -12.04
CA LEU A 143 14.69 -2.27 -11.53
C LEU A 143 14.54 -3.45 -12.51
N PRO A 144 14.36 -4.70 -12.04
CA PRO A 144 14.22 -5.84 -12.92
C PRO A 144 13.12 -5.57 -13.95
N LEU A 145 13.52 -5.40 -15.21
CA LEU A 145 12.71 -5.06 -16.39
C LEU A 145 11.89 -3.77 -16.18
N GLY A 146 12.45 -2.58 -16.42
CA GLY A 146 12.79 -2.14 -17.77
C GLY A 146 11.51 -1.86 -18.56
N PHE A 147 11.04 -0.61 -18.52
CA PHE A 147 10.06 0.00 -19.43
C PHE A 147 9.80 -0.83 -20.70
N SER A 148 8.69 -1.54 -20.74
CA SER A 148 8.04 -1.88 -22.01
C SER A 148 6.99 -0.80 -22.24
N THR A 149 6.85 -0.31 -23.47
CA THR A 149 5.77 0.62 -23.86
C THR A 149 4.37 0.06 -23.59
N HIS A 150 4.29 -1.24 -23.23
CA HIS A 150 3.07 -1.93 -22.82
C HIS A 150 3.08 -2.44 -21.36
N MET A 151 4.21 -2.42 -20.63
CA MET A 151 4.24 -2.79 -19.20
C MET A 151 3.79 -1.62 -18.34
N GLY A 152 2.64 -1.78 -17.70
CA GLY A 152 1.97 -0.72 -16.94
C GLY A 152 0.86 -0.04 -17.71
N SER A 153 0.56 -0.49 -18.93
CA SER A 153 -0.68 -0.11 -19.62
C SER A 153 -1.87 -0.59 -18.80
N ASP A 154 -2.85 0.29 -18.69
CA ASP A 154 -4.22 0.01 -18.27
C ASP A 154 -4.83 -1.24 -18.93
N GLU A 155 -4.37 -1.64 -20.12
CA GLU A 155 -5.09 -2.56 -21.03
C GLU A 155 -4.45 -3.95 -21.21
N ALA A 156 -3.19 -4.15 -20.79
CA ALA A 156 -2.45 -5.38 -21.07
C ALA A 156 -2.52 -6.42 -19.93
N THR A 157 -3.17 -7.55 -20.19
CA THR A 157 -3.14 -8.73 -19.31
C THR A 157 -1.79 -9.46 -19.47
N PRO A 158 -1.05 -9.75 -18.39
CA PRO A 158 0.17 -10.56 -18.45
C PRO A 158 -0.07 -11.99 -18.99
N PRO A 159 0.97 -12.70 -19.45
CA PRO A 159 0.83 -14.10 -19.86
C PRO A 159 0.52 -14.99 -18.65
N ASP A 160 -0.25 -16.07 -18.84
CA ASP A 160 -0.58 -17.00 -17.75
C ASP A 160 0.66 -17.61 -17.06
N THR A 161 1.82 -17.61 -17.70
CA THR A 161 3.08 -18.09 -17.11
C THR A 161 3.69 -17.12 -16.08
N SER A 162 3.13 -15.93 -15.87
CA SER A 162 3.73 -14.91 -14.98
C SER A 162 3.55 -15.21 -13.49
N ILE A 163 2.69 -16.18 -13.12
CA ILE A 163 2.39 -16.51 -11.73
C ILE A 163 2.17 -18.02 -11.52
N ILE A 164 2.14 -18.43 -10.26
CA ILE A 164 1.77 -19.78 -9.86
C ILE A 164 0.26 -19.83 -9.57
N TRP A 165 -0.45 -20.73 -10.25
CA TRP A 165 -1.92 -20.83 -10.20
C TRP A 165 -2.48 -21.80 -9.17
N ASP A 166 -1.64 -22.66 -8.59
CA ASP A 166 -2.03 -23.72 -7.66
C ASP A 166 -3.01 -23.27 -6.54
N PRO A 167 -2.79 -22.13 -5.84
CA PRO A 167 -3.66 -21.73 -4.74
C PRO A 167 -5.00 -21.11 -5.16
N TYR A 168 -5.24 -20.89 -6.47
CA TYR A 168 -6.45 -20.22 -6.97
C TYR A 168 -7.37 -21.16 -7.72
N THR A 169 -8.69 -20.93 -7.63
CA THR A 169 -9.70 -21.70 -8.38
C THR A 169 -9.54 -21.51 -9.89
N CYS A 170 -9.29 -20.27 -10.33
CA CYS A 170 -8.95 -20.00 -11.73
C CYS A 170 -7.50 -20.40 -12.03
N LYS A 171 -7.27 -20.97 -13.21
CA LYS A 171 -5.95 -21.43 -13.69
C LYS A 171 -5.42 -20.64 -14.89
N SER A 172 -6.04 -19.52 -15.21
CA SER A 172 -5.62 -18.58 -16.25
C SER A 172 -6.24 -17.21 -15.98
N TYR A 173 -5.65 -16.16 -16.54
CA TYR A 173 -6.23 -14.82 -16.52
C TYR A 173 -7.55 -14.77 -17.29
N ARG A 174 -7.68 -15.57 -18.36
CA ARG A 174 -8.95 -15.70 -19.08
C ARG A 174 -10.09 -16.16 -18.16
N CYS A 175 -9.84 -17.16 -17.31
CA CYS A 175 -10.83 -17.59 -16.31
C CYS A 175 -11.23 -16.45 -15.36
N LEU A 176 -10.27 -15.65 -14.90
CA LEU A 176 -10.53 -14.52 -14.01
C LEU A 176 -11.35 -13.42 -14.70
N ILE A 177 -11.10 -13.15 -15.99
CA ILE A 177 -11.85 -12.20 -16.81
C ILE A 177 -13.30 -12.70 -17.02
N GLU A 178 -13.47 -13.97 -17.36
CA GLU A 178 -14.77 -14.58 -17.62
C GLU A 178 -15.61 -14.77 -16.35
N ARG A 179 -14.96 -14.77 -15.17
CA ARG A 179 -15.61 -14.89 -13.86
C ARG A 179 -16.70 -13.84 -13.62
N LYS A 180 -16.64 -12.68 -14.30
CA LYS A 180 -17.72 -11.67 -14.26
C LYS A 180 -19.11 -12.24 -14.54
N ASN A 181 -19.19 -13.28 -15.39
CA ASN A 181 -20.43 -13.94 -15.78
C ASN A 181 -20.83 -15.11 -14.86
N ALA A 182 -19.93 -15.58 -13.98
CA ALA A 182 -20.18 -16.72 -13.11
C ALA A 182 -21.11 -16.37 -11.93
N PRO A 183 -21.97 -17.28 -11.46
CA PRO A 183 -22.73 -17.07 -10.23
C PRO A 183 -21.80 -17.07 -9.01
N GLY A 184 -22.13 -16.28 -7.98
CA GLY A 184 -21.35 -16.17 -6.73
C GLY A 184 -20.91 -14.74 -6.39
N TYR A 185 -20.48 -14.56 -5.14
CA TYR A 185 -19.88 -13.31 -4.66
C TYR A 185 -18.36 -13.52 -4.57
N PHE A 186 -17.63 -12.86 -5.47
CA PHE A 186 -16.17 -12.84 -5.47
C PHE A 186 -15.71 -11.41 -5.26
N ASN A 187 -14.65 -11.22 -4.47
CA ASN A 187 -14.03 -9.90 -4.37
C ASN A 187 -13.54 -9.47 -5.76
N CYS A 188 -13.91 -8.25 -6.17
CA CYS A 188 -13.48 -7.68 -7.45
C CYS A 188 -13.79 -8.60 -8.64
N LYS A 189 -15.09 -8.90 -8.86
CA LYS A 189 -15.55 -9.96 -9.79
C LYS A 189 -15.08 -9.75 -11.24
N ASP A 190 -14.98 -8.50 -11.68
CA ASP A 190 -14.64 -8.10 -13.05
C ASP A 190 -13.36 -7.27 -13.15
N CYS A 191 -12.59 -7.14 -12.08
CA CYS A 191 -11.40 -6.26 -12.04
C CYS A 191 -10.23 -6.73 -12.90
N PHE A 192 -10.21 -8.01 -13.29
CA PHE A 192 -9.22 -8.55 -14.22
C PHE A 192 -9.56 -8.22 -15.69
N ASP A 193 -10.79 -7.76 -15.97
CA ASP A 193 -11.19 -7.26 -17.29
C ASP A 193 -10.72 -5.82 -17.48
N LEU A 194 -9.47 -5.68 -17.91
CA LEU A 194 -8.80 -4.40 -18.11
C LEU A 194 -9.41 -3.52 -19.22
N LYS A 195 -10.20 -4.12 -20.12
CA LYS A 195 -10.96 -3.41 -21.18
C LYS A 195 -12.41 -3.11 -20.76
N GLY A 196 -12.78 -3.50 -19.55
CA GLY A 196 -14.13 -3.41 -19.03
C GLY A 196 -14.40 -2.11 -18.28
N ARG A 197 -15.09 -2.22 -17.14
CA ARG A 197 -15.51 -1.07 -16.32
C ARG A 197 -14.34 -0.18 -15.89
N GLU A 198 -13.22 -0.81 -15.54
CA GLU A 198 -12.04 -0.13 -14.98
C GLU A 198 -11.39 0.86 -15.96
N THR A 199 -11.63 0.73 -17.27
CA THR A 199 -11.03 1.60 -18.30
C THR A 199 -11.50 3.04 -18.21
N SER A 200 -12.79 3.27 -17.92
CA SER A 200 -13.40 4.61 -17.94
C SER A 200 -13.75 5.17 -16.57
N GLN A 201 -13.73 4.34 -15.53
CA GLN A 201 -14.20 4.70 -14.18
C GLN A 201 -13.53 5.93 -13.57
N TRP A 202 -12.25 6.17 -13.89
CA TRP A 202 -11.43 7.22 -13.25
C TRP A 202 -11.16 8.43 -14.18
N LEU A 203 -11.59 8.36 -15.43
CA LEU A 203 -11.26 9.36 -16.45
C LEU A 203 -12.21 10.56 -16.44
N PHE A 204 -13.48 10.35 -16.09
CA PHE A 204 -14.51 11.37 -16.23
C PHE A 204 -15.28 11.57 -14.94
N ASP A 205 -15.61 12.83 -14.65
CA ASP A 205 -16.58 13.19 -13.63
C ASP A 205 -17.98 12.84 -14.16
N ASN A 206 -18.70 12.01 -13.41
CA ASN A 206 -20.05 11.56 -13.73
C ASN A 206 -21.14 12.49 -13.13
N GLY A 207 -20.76 13.65 -12.57
CA GLY A 207 -21.63 14.58 -11.87
C GLY A 207 -21.97 14.16 -10.44
N GLY A 208 -21.27 13.14 -9.90
CA GLY A 208 -21.39 12.65 -8.53
C GLY A 208 -20.43 13.34 -7.56
N LEU A 209 -20.01 12.62 -6.53
CA LEU A 209 -18.97 13.06 -5.58
C LEU A 209 -17.57 12.56 -5.97
N ASP A 210 -17.45 12.00 -7.17
CA ASP A 210 -16.20 11.43 -7.68
C ASP A 210 -15.36 12.51 -8.34
N TYR A 211 -14.03 12.46 -8.14
CA TYR A 211 -13.11 13.34 -8.85
C TYR A 211 -12.43 12.57 -9.99
N GLY A 212 -12.52 13.11 -11.21
CA GLY A 212 -11.72 12.62 -12.33
C GLY A 212 -10.22 12.87 -12.11
N ILE A 213 -9.38 12.02 -12.70
CA ILE A 213 -7.92 12.11 -12.59
C ILE A 213 -7.42 13.52 -12.93
N ASP A 214 -7.84 14.09 -14.06
CA ASP A 214 -7.40 15.41 -14.50
C ASP A 214 -7.75 16.51 -13.49
N HIS A 215 -8.92 16.41 -12.84
CA HIS A 215 -9.33 17.38 -11.83
C HIS A 215 -8.42 17.33 -10.60
N VAL A 216 -8.08 16.12 -10.12
CA VAL A 216 -7.14 15.92 -9.00
C VAL A 216 -5.76 16.46 -9.35
N LEU A 217 -5.25 16.16 -10.54
CA LEU A 217 -3.92 16.59 -10.99
C LEU A 217 -3.84 18.11 -11.12
N ASN A 218 -4.92 18.76 -11.56
CA ASN A 218 -5.00 20.23 -11.69
C ASN A 218 -5.07 20.97 -10.33
N THR A 219 -5.33 20.27 -9.21
CA THR A 219 -5.35 20.92 -7.88
C THR A 219 -3.95 21.29 -7.36
N LYS A 220 -2.89 20.78 -7.99
CA LYS A 220 -1.50 21.00 -7.58
C LYS A 220 -0.72 21.78 -8.64
N PRO A 221 0.31 22.55 -8.23
CA PRO A 221 1.18 23.23 -9.17
C PRO A 221 1.82 22.26 -10.17
N HIS A 222 2.01 22.71 -11.40
CA HIS A 222 2.75 21.93 -12.39
C HIS A 222 4.21 21.72 -11.93
N ARG A 223 4.79 20.56 -12.27
CA ARG A 223 6.18 20.15 -11.94
C ARG A 223 6.46 19.76 -10.48
N THR A 224 5.44 19.47 -9.68
CA THR A 224 5.63 18.82 -8.37
C THR A 224 5.66 17.29 -8.50
N ILE A 225 6.43 16.63 -7.63
CA ILE A 225 6.41 15.16 -7.54
C ILE A 225 5.11 14.75 -6.85
N HIS A 226 4.33 13.89 -7.51
CA HIS A 226 3.08 13.37 -6.96
C HIS A 226 3.28 11.90 -6.58
N ILE A 227 3.10 11.61 -5.29
CA ILE A 227 3.10 10.25 -4.73
C ILE A 227 1.74 10.03 -4.07
N GLY A 228 1.01 9.01 -4.52
CA GLY A 228 -0.26 8.60 -3.93
C GLY A 228 -0.20 7.19 -3.36
N LEU A 229 -1.16 6.88 -2.48
CA LEU A 229 -1.34 5.56 -1.89
C LEU A 229 -2.71 5.02 -2.27
N ASP A 230 -2.74 3.85 -2.89
CA ASP A 230 -3.94 3.14 -3.33
C ASP A 230 -4.12 1.87 -2.48
N ILE A 231 -5.09 1.90 -1.55
CA ILE A 231 -5.36 0.80 -0.62
C ILE A 231 -6.60 0.04 -1.10
N GLY A 232 -6.43 -1.25 -1.36
CA GLY A 232 -7.50 -2.10 -1.87
C GLY A 232 -7.76 -1.91 -3.37
N GLY A 233 -6.77 -1.42 -4.13
CA GLY A 233 -6.89 -1.07 -5.55
C GLY A 233 -7.17 -2.21 -6.53
N GLY A 234 -7.52 -3.41 -6.04
CA GLY A 234 -7.86 -4.56 -6.88
C GLY A 234 -6.68 -4.96 -7.77
N THR A 235 -6.82 -4.76 -9.07
CA THR A 235 -5.79 -5.02 -10.10
C THR A 235 -4.88 -3.81 -10.38
N ALA A 236 -5.03 -2.74 -9.60
CA ALA A 236 -4.29 -1.48 -9.64
C ALA A 236 -4.43 -0.69 -10.97
N THR A 237 -5.63 -0.72 -11.56
CA THR A 237 -5.91 0.05 -12.79
C THR A 237 -5.84 1.56 -12.56
N PHE A 238 -6.30 2.05 -11.39
CA PHE A 238 -6.10 3.45 -11.01
C PHE A 238 -4.62 3.83 -10.96
N ALA A 239 -3.77 3.01 -10.34
CA ALA A 239 -2.33 3.24 -10.28
C ALA A 239 -1.68 3.24 -11.68
N ALA A 240 -2.12 2.34 -12.57
CA ALA A 240 -1.68 2.33 -13.97
C ALA A 240 -2.04 3.64 -14.69
N LYS A 241 -3.29 4.11 -14.54
CA LYS A 241 -3.76 5.37 -15.13
C LYS A 241 -3.02 6.60 -14.61
N MET A 242 -2.76 6.65 -13.31
CA MET A 242 -1.98 7.74 -12.71
C MET A 242 -0.53 7.74 -13.19
N ARG A 243 0.06 6.57 -13.44
CA ARG A 243 1.39 6.44 -14.03
C ARG A 243 1.48 7.01 -15.45
N GLU A 244 0.44 6.83 -16.27
CA GLU A 244 0.35 7.44 -17.61
C GLU A 244 0.41 8.98 -17.54
N GLN A 245 0.01 9.57 -16.41
CA GLN A 245 0.04 11.00 -16.11
C GLN A 245 1.28 11.42 -15.29
N ASN A 246 2.34 10.61 -15.27
CA ASN A 246 3.57 10.84 -14.50
C ASN A 246 3.38 10.92 -12.97
N VAL A 247 2.32 10.32 -12.43
CA VAL A 247 2.11 10.21 -10.98
C VAL A 247 2.52 8.83 -10.49
N THR A 248 3.29 8.81 -9.41
CA THR A 248 3.69 7.56 -8.76
C THR A 248 2.61 7.15 -7.77
N ILE A 249 1.96 6.02 -8.00
CA ILE A 249 1.02 5.44 -7.03
C ILE A 249 1.65 4.18 -6.45
N ILE A 250 1.72 4.16 -5.13
CA ILE A 250 2.03 2.97 -4.35
C ILE A 250 0.70 2.26 -4.10
N THR A 251 0.51 1.07 -4.65
CA THR A 251 -0.73 0.30 -4.47
C THR A 251 -0.51 -0.83 -3.47
N SER A 252 -1.57 -1.21 -2.76
CA SER A 252 -1.58 -2.32 -1.82
C SER A 252 -2.90 -3.05 -1.95
N THR A 253 -2.86 -4.38 -2.03
CA THR A 253 -4.07 -5.21 -2.12
C THR A 253 -3.87 -6.57 -1.45
N LEU A 254 -4.98 -7.30 -1.26
CA LEU A 254 -5.00 -8.64 -0.70
C LEU A 254 -5.32 -9.66 -1.80
N ASN A 255 -4.70 -10.84 -1.73
CA ASN A 255 -4.98 -11.95 -2.64
C ASN A 255 -6.26 -12.71 -2.21
N LEU A 256 -7.44 -12.11 -2.43
CA LEU A 256 -8.74 -12.72 -2.11
C LEU A 256 -9.36 -13.33 -3.36
N ASP A 257 -9.44 -14.67 -3.44
CA ASP A 257 -9.99 -15.40 -4.60
C ASP A 257 -9.31 -15.05 -5.94
N GLY A 258 -8.07 -14.54 -5.89
CA GLY A 258 -7.33 -14.14 -7.07
C GLY A 258 -5.90 -13.67 -6.75
N PRO A 259 -5.01 -13.74 -7.75
CA PRO A 259 -3.59 -13.40 -7.63
C PRO A 259 -3.31 -11.90 -7.78
N PHE A 260 -4.03 -11.04 -7.05
CA PHE A 260 -3.94 -9.58 -7.26
C PHE A 260 -2.53 -9.01 -7.11
N ASN A 261 -1.80 -9.38 -6.06
CA ASN A 261 -0.43 -8.91 -5.82
C ASN A 261 0.51 -9.29 -6.98
N SER A 262 0.50 -10.55 -7.39
CA SER A 262 1.37 -11.02 -8.47
C SER A 262 0.94 -10.46 -9.84
N PHE A 263 -0.36 -10.21 -10.04
CA PHE A 263 -0.88 -9.52 -11.22
C PHE A 263 -0.37 -8.09 -11.32
N ILE A 264 -0.48 -7.31 -10.24
CA ILE A 264 0.02 -5.93 -10.17
C ILE A 264 1.53 -5.89 -10.42
N ALA A 265 2.28 -6.78 -9.78
CA ALA A 265 3.73 -6.88 -9.97
C ALA A 265 4.09 -7.21 -11.43
N SER A 266 3.35 -8.14 -12.06
CA SER A 266 3.54 -8.50 -13.49
C SER A 266 3.24 -7.34 -14.45
N ARG A 267 2.41 -6.38 -14.02
CA ARG A 267 2.17 -5.12 -14.76
C ARG A 267 3.26 -4.07 -14.51
N GLY A 268 4.24 -4.35 -13.65
CA GLY A 268 5.34 -3.42 -13.34
C GLY A 268 4.89 -2.19 -12.56
N LEU A 269 3.85 -2.30 -11.75
CA LEU A 269 3.35 -1.24 -10.85
C LEU A 269 4.00 -1.36 -9.46
N ILE A 270 4.08 -0.25 -8.72
CA ILE A 270 4.69 -0.24 -7.38
C ILE A 270 3.71 -0.82 -6.37
N LEU A 271 3.90 -2.09 -6.03
CA LEU A 271 3.11 -2.80 -5.03
C LEU A 271 3.81 -2.79 -3.67
N VAL A 272 3.08 -2.43 -2.62
CA VAL A 272 3.42 -2.79 -1.24
C VAL A 272 2.58 -4.00 -0.87
N GLN A 273 3.25 -5.13 -0.63
CA GLN A 273 2.58 -6.32 -0.14
C GLN A 273 2.13 -6.07 1.29
N VAL A 274 0.81 -6.10 1.49
CA VAL A 274 0.19 -5.93 2.80
C VAL A 274 -0.39 -7.25 3.28
N SER A 275 -0.10 -7.59 4.53
CA SER A 275 -0.74 -8.67 5.27
C SER A 275 -1.73 -8.10 6.29
N ALA A 276 -2.66 -8.92 6.80
CA ALA A 276 -3.62 -8.49 7.81
C ALA A 276 -2.98 -7.96 9.12
N SER A 277 -1.69 -8.22 9.34
CA SER A 277 -0.94 -7.75 10.51
C SER A 277 0.02 -6.58 10.20
N GLN A 278 0.04 -6.08 8.98
CA GLN A 278 0.91 -4.97 8.59
C GLN A 278 0.42 -3.65 9.23
N ARG A 279 1.30 -2.93 9.91
CA ARG A 279 1.04 -1.58 10.39
C ARG A 279 1.82 -0.60 9.52
N LEU A 280 1.13 0.41 8.97
CA LEU A 280 1.78 1.54 8.31
C LEU A 280 2.10 2.59 9.38
N PRO A 281 3.38 2.84 9.68
CA PRO A 281 3.73 3.86 10.64
C PRO A 281 3.57 5.25 10.00
N PHE A 282 2.42 5.87 10.20
CA PHE A 282 2.29 7.32 10.05
C PHE A 282 2.58 7.93 11.42
N PHE A 283 3.69 8.65 11.54
CA PHE A 283 4.11 9.35 12.76
C PHE A 283 3.86 10.84 12.61
#